data_AF-A0AAD2YQK9-F1
#
_entry.id   AF-A0AAD2YQK9-F1
#
_cell.length_a   1.000
_cell.length_b   1.000
_cell.length_c   1.000
_cell.angle_alpha   90.00
_cell.angle_beta   90.00
_cell.angle_gamma   90.00
#
_symmetry.space_group_name_H-M   'P 1'
#
loop_
_entity.id
_entity.type
_entity.pdbx_description
1 polymer ?
#
loop_
_entity_poly.entity_id
_entity_poly.type
_entity_poly.pdbx_seq_one_letter_code
_entity_poly.pdbx_strand_id
1 'polypeptide(L)'
;MSEINLSPEAKTAIYKMVHQSQGITPQEIANVLGDSYKSVLNYANPNMETHLPSIKKLEAMIQFTRNPALVKAWAHMLGFVLVPANQADEKSHEVSIVETLLHININNGQANQQVHNVLEDGVVTPSELADTEAILEEMENHIHQLRQALKAAASNYISKSQKEKA
;
A
#
# COMPACT_ATOMS: atom_id res chain seq x y z
N MET A 1 -32.46 3.68 6.39
CA MET A 1 -30.99 3.66 6.19
C MET A 1 -30.73 2.72 5.03
N SER A 2 -30.11 3.18 3.95
CA SER A 2 -29.69 2.29 2.86
C SER A 2 -28.71 1.27 3.41
N GLU A 3 -28.88 -0.01 3.10
CA GLU A 3 -27.91 -1.04 3.45
C GLU A 3 -26.54 -0.65 2.91
N ILE A 4 -25.54 -0.65 3.79
CA ILE A 4 -24.16 -0.35 3.41
C ILE A 4 -23.58 -1.64 2.82
N ASN A 5 -23.34 -1.64 1.51
CA ASN A 5 -22.67 -2.72 0.81
C ASN A 5 -21.18 -2.43 0.65
N LEU A 6 -20.34 -3.47 0.65
CA LEU A 6 -18.94 -3.32 0.27
C LEU A 6 -18.85 -2.91 -1.20
N SER A 7 -18.00 -1.91 -1.48
CA SER A 7 -17.64 -1.50 -2.84
C SER A 7 -17.06 -2.67 -3.65
N PRO A 8 -17.21 -2.67 -5.00
CA PRO A 8 -16.57 -3.65 -5.87
C PRO A 8 -15.06 -3.81 -5.61
N GLU A 9 -14.34 -2.71 -5.38
CA GLU A 9 -12.89 -2.68 -5.15
C GLU A 9 -12.53 -3.42 -3.85
N ALA A 10 -13.29 -3.21 -2.78
CA ALA A 10 -13.14 -3.93 -1.52
C ALA A 10 -13.43 -5.44 -1.67
N LYS A 11 -14.44 -5.83 -2.46
CA LYS A 11 -14.71 -7.25 -2.76
C LYS A 11 -13.53 -7.89 -3.51
N THR A 12 -13.01 -7.22 -4.53
CA THR A 12 -11.81 -7.66 -5.26
C THR A 12 -10.60 -7.73 -4.35
N ALA A 13 -10.43 -6.78 -3.42
CA ALA A 13 -9.34 -6.79 -2.47
C ALA A 13 -9.40 -7.99 -1.51
N ILE A 14 -10.58 -8.34 -0.99
CA ILE A 14 -10.77 -9.54 -0.16
C ILE A 14 -10.42 -10.81 -0.96
N TYR A 15 -10.83 -10.87 -2.24
CA TYR A 15 -10.43 -11.96 -3.13
C TYR A 15 -8.90 -12.06 -3.25
N LYS A 16 -8.20 -10.94 -3.50
CA LYS A 16 -6.73 -10.90 -3.57
C LYS A 16 -6.09 -11.35 -2.26
N MET A 17 -6.62 -10.94 -1.12
CA MET A 17 -6.10 -11.37 0.18
C MET A 17 -6.24 -12.89 0.39
N VAL A 18 -7.33 -13.52 -0.06
CA VAL A 18 -7.54 -14.95 0.12
C VAL A 18 -6.75 -15.79 -0.89
N HIS A 19 -6.70 -15.35 -2.15
CA HIS A 19 -6.15 -16.17 -3.25
C HIS A 19 -4.75 -15.79 -3.69
N GLN A 20 -4.29 -14.57 -3.39
CA GLN A 20 -3.06 -13.99 -3.93
C GLN A 20 -2.12 -13.48 -2.83
N SER A 21 -2.26 -13.98 -1.61
CA SER A 21 -1.29 -13.73 -0.54
C SER A 21 -0.10 -14.68 -0.68
N GLN A 22 1.10 -14.13 -0.81
CA GLN A 22 2.30 -14.90 -1.09
C GLN A 22 2.61 -15.88 0.05
N GLY A 23 2.76 -17.16 -0.29
CA GLY A 23 3.10 -18.22 0.67
C GLY A 23 2.00 -18.54 1.68
N ILE A 24 0.78 -18.03 1.50
CA ILE A 24 -0.34 -18.24 2.43
C ILE A 24 -1.52 -18.82 1.67
N THR A 25 -2.01 -19.96 2.13
CA THR A 25 -3.16 -20.65 1.57
C THR A 25 -4.47 -20.21 2.24
N PRO A 26 -5.63 -20.34 1.57
CA PRO A 26 -6.92 -20.08 2.20
C PRO A 26 -7.20 -20.98 3.41
N GLN A 27 -6.61 -22.17 3.47
CA GLN A 27 -6.72 -23.08 4.62
C GLN A 27 -6.01 -22.51 5.86
N GLU A 28 -4.84 -21.92 5.68
CA GLU A 28 -4.12 -21.27 6.79
C GLU A 28 -4.86 -20.05 7.30
N ILE A 29 -5.47 -19.27 6.40
CA ILE A 29 -6.37 -18.16 6.78
C ILE A 29 -7.55 -18.70 7.60
N ALA A 30 -8.18 -19.80 7.16
CA ALA A 30 -9.31 -20.41 7.87
C ALA A 30 -8.91 -20.85 9.30
N ASN A 31 -7.73 -21.44 9.45
CA ASN A 31 -7.20 -21.86 10.75
C ASN A 31 -7.04 -20.67 11.71
N VAL A 32 -6.50 -19.54 11.23
CA VAL A 32 -6.32 -18.32 12.04
C VAL A 32 -7.66 -17.68 12.42
N LEU A 33 -8.64 -17.74 11.53
CA LEU A 33 -9.99 -17.19 11.78
C LEU A 33 -10.87 -18.10 12.65
N GLY A 34 -10.48 -19.36 12.87
CA GLY A 34 -11.35 -20.37 13.47
C GLY A 34 -12.56 -20.72 12.60
N ASP A 35 -12.44 -20.52 11.29
CA ASP A 35 -13.50 -20.75 10.31
C ASP A 35 -13.22 -22.00 9.46
N SER A 36 -14.23 -22.45 8.71
CA SER A 36 -14.03 -23.48 7.70
C SER A 36 -13.34 -22.92 6.44
N TYR A 37 -12.59 -23.77 5.74
CA TYR A 37 -12.03 -23.45 4.41
C TYR A 37 -13.09 -22.88 3.46
N LYS A 38 -14.28 -23.50 3.43
CA LYS A 38 -15.41 -23.07 2.60
C LYS A 38 -15.92 -21.68 2.99
N SER A 39 -15.94 -21.35 4.28
CA SER A 39 -16.33 -20.02 4.75
C SER A 39 -15.38 -18.95 4.24
N VAL A 40 -14.07 -19.20 4.28
CA VAL A 40 -13.05 -18.27 3.76
C VAL A 40 -13.17 -18.07 2.25
N LEU A 41 -13.39 -19.15 1.50
CA LEU A 41 -13.64 -19.04 0.06
C LEU A 41 -14.92 -18.25 -0.25
N ASN A 42 -15.96 -18.41 0.56
CA ASN A 42 -17.20 -17.65 0.40
C ASN A 42 -17.00 -16.16 0.69
N TYR A 43 -16.17 -15.78 1.67
CA TYR A 43 -15.81 -14.38 1.92
C TYR A 43 -15.16 -13.71 0.71
N ALA A 44 -14.37 -14.47 -0.06
CA ALA A 44 -13.69 -14.02 -1.26
C ALA A 44 -14.56 -14.06 -2.52
N ASN A 45 -15.78 -14.58 -2.46
CA ASN A 45 -16.65 -14.70 -3.64
C ASN A 45 -17.39 -13.38 -3.90
N PRO A 46 -17.04 -12.61 -4.95
CA PRO A 46 -17.66 -11.30 -5.21
C PRO A 46 -19.15 -11.40 -5.56
N ASN A 47 -19.61 -12.58 -5.99
CA ASN A 47 -21.01 -12.87 -6.34
C ASN A 47 -21.87 -13.26 -5.13
N MET A 48 -21.28 -13.41 -3.93
CA MET A 48 -21.99 -13.84 -2.73
C MET A 48 -22.15 -12.67 -1.76
N GLU A 49 -23.29 -11.96 -1.85
CA GLU A 49 -23.49 -10.70 -1.12
C GLU A 49 -23.68 -10.86 0.39
N THR A 50 -24.15 -12.03 0.84
CA THR A 50 -24.55 -12.27 2.23
C THR A 50 -23.45 -12.84 3.13
N HIS A 51 -22.37 -13.37 2.54
CA HIS A 51 -21.29 -14.02 3.27
C HIS A 51 -20.08 -13.11 3.37
N LEU A 52 -20.22 -12.01 4.13
CA LEU A 52 -19.12 -11.10 4.40
C LEU A 52 -18.44 -11.43 5.74
N PRO A 53 -17.10 -11.34 5.81
CA PRO A 53 -16.38 -11.46 7.07
C PRO A 53 -16.72 -10.27 7.98
N SER A 54 -16.74 -10.50 9.30
CA SER A 54 -16.84 -9.40 10.26
C SER A 54 -15.57 -8.54 10.24
N ILE A 55 -15.65 -7.31 10.75
CA ILE A 55 -14.48 -6.41 10.85
C ILE A 55 -13.33 -7.08 11.62
N LYS A 56 -13.63 -7.82 12.70
CA LYS A 56 -12.62 -8.58 13.46
C LYS A 56 -11.91 -9.63 12.61
N LYS A 57 -12.65 -10.30 11.71
CA LYS A 57 -12.06 -11.29 10.80
C LYS A 57 -11.23 -10.61 9.71
N LEU A 58 -11.69 -9.49 9.17
CA LEU A 58 -10.92 -8.70 8.22
C LEU A 58 -9.59 -8.22 8.83
N GLU A 59 -9.62 -7.71 10.07
CA GLU A 59 -8.41 -7.31 10.78
C GLU A 59 -7.44 -8.49 10.95
N ALA A 60 -7.94 -9.65 11.41
CA ALA A 60 -7.12 -10.86 11.55
C ALA A 60 -6.54 -11.31 10.19
N MET A 61 -7.31 -11.24 9.11
CA MET A 61 -6.82 -11.54 7.76
C MET A 61 -5.71 -10.57 7.33
N ILE A 62 -5.87 -9.26 7.56
CA ILE A 62 -4.85 -8.25 7.23
C ILE A 62 -3.56 -8.51 8.02
N GLN A 63 -3.68 -8.75 9.33
CA GLN A 63 -2.52 -8.99 10.19
C GLN A 63 -1.78 -10.28 9.82
N PHE A 64 -2.51 -11.34 9.50
CA PHE A 64 -1.92 -12.63 9.15
C PHE A 64 -1.32 -12.63 7.75
N THR A 65 -2.07 -12.17 6.75
CA THR A 65 -1.63 -12.20 5.34
C THR A 65 -0.59 -11.13 5.02
N ARG A 66 -0.56 -10.04 5.81
CA ARG A 66 0.18 -8.82 5.50
C ARG A 66 -0.12 -8.24 4.11
N ASN A 67 -1.22 -8.67 3.49
CA ASN A 67 -1.62 -8.23 2.17
C ASN A 67 -2.39 -6.90 2.29
N PRO A 68 -1.87 -5.79 1.75
CA PRO A 68 -2.45 -4.46 1.96
C PRO A 68 -3.65 -4.16 1.05
N ALA A 69 -4.07 -5.08 0.18
CA ALA A 69 -5.05 -4.83 -0.89
C ALA A 69 -6.33 -4.14 -0.39
N LEU A 70 -6.89 -4.58 0.75
CA LEU A 70 -8.13 -4.01 1.28
C LEU A 70 -7.93 -2.60 1.84
N VAL A 71 -6.82 -2.38 2.54
CA VAL A 71 -6.45 -1.06 3.08
C VAL A 71 -6.20 -0.08 1.93
N LYS A 72 -5.53 -0.52 0.86
CA LYS A 72 -5.31 0.28 -0.36
C LYS A 72 -6.64 0.67 -1.02
N ALA A 73 -7.55 -0.29 -1.18
CA ALA A 73 -8.88 -0.03 -1.75
C ALA A 73 -9.67 1.01 -0.92
N TRP A 74 -9.65 0.91 0.40
CA TRP A 74 -10.31 1.90 1.27
C TRP A 74 -9.63 3.26 1.27
N ALA A 75 -8.29 3.31 1.23
CA ALA A 75 -7.57 4.57 1.10
C ALA A 75 -7.98 5.31 -0.18
N HIS A 76 -7.97 4.60 -1.32
CA HIS A 76 -8.34 5.16 -2.62
C HIS A 76 -9.80 5.64 -2.65
N MET A 77 -10.72 4.87 -2.07
CA MET A 77 -12.13 5.27 -1.93
C MET A 77 -12.30 6.61 -1.20
N LEU A 78 -11.41 6.89 -0.24
CA LEU A 78 -11.42 8.11 0.56
C LEU A 78 -10.58 9.25 -0.04
N GLY A 79 -9.98 9.05 -1.23
CA GLY A 79 -9.09 10.04 -1.85
C GLY A 79 -7.69 10.10 -1.22
N PHE A 80 -7.28 9.06 -0.51
CA PHE A 80 -5.93 8.90 0.04
C PHE A 80 -5.15 7.85 -0.73
N VAL A 81 -3.82 7.93 -0.64
CA VAL A 81 -2.92 6.89 -1.15
C VAL A 81 -2.29 6.17 0.02
N LEU A 82 -2.21 4.84 -0.07
CA LEU A 82 -1.53 4.01 0.92
C LEU A 82 -0.05 3.91 0.55
N VAL A 83 0.80 4.58 1.32
CA VAL A 83 2.25 4.53 1.17
C VAL A 83 2.82 3.53 2.16
N PRO A 84 3.50 2.46 1.72
CA PRO A 84 4.23 1.56 2.61
C PRO A 84 5.18 2.33 3.52
N ALA A 85 4.96 2.25 4.82
CA ALA A 85 6.01 2.62 5.75
C ALA A 85 7.07 1.52 5.67
N ASN A 86 8.22 1.81 5.04
CA ASN A 86 9.42 1.03 5.33
C ASN A 86 9.56 1.11 6.84
N GLN A 87 9.33 -0.01 7.54
CA GLN A 87 9.70 -0.09 8.93
C GLN A 87 11.19 0.21 8.93
N ALA A 88 11.54 1.39 9.44
CA ALA A 88 12.87 1.60 9.92
C ALA A 88 13.08 0.50 10.95
N ASP A 89 13.68 -0.62 10.54
CA ASP A 89 14.48 -1.39 11.47
C ASP A 89 15.26 -0.36 12.28
N GLU A 90 15.43 -0.56 13.59
CA GLU A 90 16.21 0.33 14.46
C GLU A 90 17.67 0.56 13.98
N LYS A 91 18.04 -0.01 12.81
CA LYS A 91 19.28 0.12 12.07
C LYS A 91 19.08 0.57 10.61
N SER A 92 17.97 1.22 10.25
CA SER A 92 17.84 1.82 8.94
C SER A 92 18.99 2.80 8.77
N HIS A 93 19.90 2.52 7.83
CA HIS A 93 20.87 3.52 7.39
C HIS A 93 20.11 4.82 7.18
N GLU A 94 20.53 5.89 7.87
CA GLU A 94 19.97 7.22 7.63
C GLU A 94 20.26 7.56 6.16
N VAL A 95 19.30 7.27 5.28
CA VAL A 95 19.35 7.69 3.88
C VAL A 95 19.37 9.20 3.92
N SER A 96 20.43 9.79 3.36
CA SER A 96 20.59 11.24 3.37
C SER A 96 19.42 11.91 2.62
N ILE A 97 19.06 13.13 3.00
CA ILE A 97 18.11 13.98 2.25
C ILE A 97 18.51 14.04 0.77
N VAL A 98 19.81 14.14 0.49
CA VAL A 98 20.34 14.20 -0.88
C VAL A 98 20.12 12.88 -1.62
N GLU A 99 20.40 11.76 -0.97
CA GLU A 99 20.23 10.43 -1.54
C GLU A 99 18.75 10.15 -1.85
N THR A 100 17.86 10.52 -0.93
CA THR A 100 16.41 10.39 -1.14
C THR A 100 15.93 11.24 -2.33
N LEU A 101 16.45 12.45 -2.50
CA LEU A 101 16.16 13.30 -3.68
C LEU A 101 16.68 12.68 -4.99
N LEU A 102 17.84 12.04 -4.97
CA LEU A 102 18.37 11.33 -6.14
C LEU A 102 17.46 10.17 -6.55
N HIS A 103 16.96 9.39 -5.58
CA HIS A 103 16.01 8.32 -5.85
C HIS A 103 14.69 8.83 -6.46
N ILE A 104 14.14 9.94 -5.95
CA ILE A 104 12.95 10.58 -6.54
C ILE A 104 13.22 10.97 -8.00
N ASN A 105 14.39 11.52 -8.32
CA ASN A 105 14.75 11.89 -9.68
C ASN A 105 14.89 10.66 -10.60
N ILE A 106 15.44 9.56 -10.09
CA ILE A 106 15.54 8.29 -10.83
C ILE A 106 14.14 7.77 -11.16
N ASN A 107 13.24 7.67 -10.18
CA ASN A 107 11.88 7.22 -10.42
C ASN A 107 11.14 8.16 -11.39
N ASN A 108 11.37 9.47 -11.31
CA ASN A 108 10.78 10.44 -12.24
C ASN A 108 11.28 10.19 -13.68
N GLY A 109 12.58 9.92 -13.86
CA GLY A 109 13.14 9.53 -15.15
C GLY A 109 12.50 8.26 -15.71
N GLN A 110 12.31 7.23 -14.87
CA GLN A 110 11.68 5.97 -15.26
C GLN A 110 10.21 6.16 -15.67
N ALA A 111 9.43 6.92 -14.89
CA ALA A 111 8.04 7.22 -15.22
C ALA A 111 7.93 8.01 -16.54
N ASN A 112 8.81 9.01 -16.75
CA ASN A 112 8.85 9.77 -18.00
C ASN A 112 9.18 8.87 -19.20
N GLN A 113 10.08 7.89 -19.03
CA GLN A 113 10.39 6.93 -20.09
C GLN A 113 9.18 6.05 -20.44
N GLN A 114 8.43 5.57 -19.45
CA GLN A 114 7.22 4.79 -19.70
C GLN A 114 6.17 5.62 -20.46
N VAL A 115 5.93 6.87 -20.04
CA VAL A 115 5.02 7.78 -20.75
C VAL A 115 5.51 8.03 -22.18
N HIS A 116 6.82 8.20 -22.38
CA HIS A 116 7.39 8.37 -23.72
C HIS A 116 7.11 7.16 -24.62
N ASN A 117 7.33 5.95 -24.12
CA ASN A 117 7.08 4.72 -24.88
C ASN A 117 5.61 4.61 -25.32
N VAL A 118 4.68 4.89 -24.40
CA VAL A 118 3.24 4.91 -24.68
C VAL A 118 2.87 5.96 -25.73
N LEU A 119 3.56 7.10 -25.76
CA LEU A 119 3.34 8.13 -26.78
C LEU A 119 3.87 7.69 -28.17
N GLU A 120 4.87 6.82 -28.23
CA GLU A 120 5.43 6.31 -29.49
C GLU A 120 4.52 5.27 -30.15
N ASP A 121 3.93 4.36 -29.38
CA ASP A 121 3.10 3.26 -29.90
C ASP A 121 1.59 3.49 -29.78
N GLY A 122 1.17 4.43 -28.94
CA GLY A 122 -0.22 4.79 -28.68
C GLY A 122 -1.00 3.75 -27.88
N VAL A 123 -0.34 2.78 -27.25
CA VAL A 123 -0.97 1.65 -26.54
C VAL A 123 -0.44 1.57 -25.10
N VAL A 124 -1.33 1.27 -24.16
CA VAL A 124 -0.95 0.94 -22.77
C VAL A 124 -1.38 -0.49 -22.49
N THR A 125 -0.43 -1.38 -22.26
CA THR A 125 -0.72 -2.75 -21.82
C THR A 125 -0.95 -2.80 -20.31
N PRO A 126 -1.69 -3.80 -19.80
CA PRO A 126 -1.86 -3.99 -18.35
C PRO A 126 -0.54 -4.17 -17.59
N SER A 127 0.50 -4.73 -18.23
CA SER A 127 1.82 -4.89 -17.63
C SER A 127 2.52 -3.54 -17.47
N GLU A 128 2.52 -2.72 -18.52
CA GLU A 128 3.14 -1.38 -18.48
C GLU A 128 2.45 -0.46 -17.47
N LEU A 129 1.13 -0.56 -17.35
CA LEU A 129 0.39 0.14 -16.31
C LEU A 129 0.83 -0.32 -14.92
N ALA A 130 0.92 -1.63 -14.68
CA ALA A 130 1.35 -2.18 -13.39
C ALA A 130 2.80 -1.80 -13.04
N ASP A 131 3.71 -1.82 -14.02
CA ASP A 131 5.10 -1.41 -13.85
C ASP A 131 5.20 0.09 -13.52
N THR A 132 4.39 0.91 -14.21
CA THR A 132 4.32 2.36 -13.95
C THR A 132 3.74 2.63 -12.56
N GLU A 133 2.68 1.94 -12.16
CA GLU A 133 2.13 2.04 -10.81
C GLU A 133 3.17 1.69 -9.74
N ALA A 134 3.97 0.63 -9.96
CA ALA A 134 5.04 0.25 -9.03
C ALA A 134 6.13 1.34 -8.90
N ILE A 135 6.54 1.97 -10.01
CA ILE A 135 7.51 3.09 -9.98
C ILE A 135 6.95 4.28 -9.19
N LEU A 136 5.68 4.60 -9.39
CA LEU A 136 5.01 5.70 -8.71
C LEU A 136 4.88 5.43 -7.21
N GLU A 137 4.53 4.21 -6.82
CA GLU A 137 4.50 3.79 -5.40
C GLU A 137 5.88 3.91 -4.74
N GLU A 138 6.95 3.52 -5.44
CA GLU A 138 8.31 3.69 -4.96
C GLU A 138 8.68 5.17 -4.78
N MET A 139 8.30 6.03 -5.74
CA MET A 139 8.50 7.47 -5.63
C MET A 139 7.76 8.06 -4.42
N GLU A 140 6.53 7.64 -4.16
CA GLU A 140 5.75 8.07 -2.99
C GLU A 140 6.44 7.68 -1.67
N ASN A 141 7.03 6.47 -1.61
CA ASN A 141 7.85 6.03 -0.48
C ASN A 141 9.06 6.95 -0.28
N HIS A 142 9.79 7.28 -1.34
CA HIS A 142 10.93 8.21 -1.26
C HIS A 142 10.50 9.61 -0.81
N ILE A 143 9.36 10.12 -1.31
CA ILE A 143 8.80 11.41 -0.86
C ILE A 143 8.46 11.35 0.64
N HIS A 144 7.91 10.24 1.12
CA HIS A 144 7.61 10.04 2.53
C HIS A 144 8.89 10.03 3.39
N GLN A 145 9.92 9.30 2.97
CA GLN A 145 11.23 9.27 3.63
C GLN A 145 11.87 10.67 3.66
N LEU A 146 11.81 11.41 2.55
CA LEU A 146 12.32 12.78 2.46
C LEU A 146 11.63 13.69 3.47
N ARG A 147 10.29 13.58 3.61
CA ARG A 147 9.54 14.34 4.63
C ARG A 147 10.00 14.00 6.05
N GLN A 148 10.25 12.73 6.35
CA GLN A 148 10.76 12.32 7.66
C GLN A 148 12.17 12.85 7.92
N ALA A 149 13.08 12.70 6.96
CA ALA A 149 14.46 13.17 7.06
C ALA A 149 14.52 14.70 7.22
N LEU A 150 13.70 15.45 6.47
CA LEU A 150 13.57 16.89 6.61
C LEU A 150 13.04 17.31 7.98
N LYS A 151 12.03 16.60 8.52
CA LYS A 151 11.50 16.87 9.87
C LYS A 151 12.56 16.61 10.95
N ALA A 152 13.29 15.51 10.85
CA ALA A 152 14.36 15.17 11.77
C ALA A 152 15.48 16.24 11.73
N ALA A 153 15.96 16.59 10.53
CA ALA A 153 16.96 17.63 10.34
C ALA A 153 16.46 18.99 10.89
N ALA A 154 15.23 19.39 10.57
CA ALA A 154 14.65 20.65 11.03
C ALA A 154 14.54 20.72 12.57
N SER A 155 14.20 19.63 13.25
CA SER A 155 14.11 19.60 14.71
C SER A 155 15.43 19.96 15.40
N ASN A 156 16.57 19.61 14.79
CA ASN A 156 17.91 19.98 15.27
C ASN A 156 18.19 21.49 15.14
N TYR A 157 17.61 22.17 14.15
CA TYR A 157 17.77 23.62 13.97
C TYR A 157 16.75 24.41 14.78
N ILE A 158 15.50 23.94 14.87
CA ILE A 158 14.43 24.58 15.67
C ILE A 158 14.81 24.56 17.16
N SER A 159 15.33 23.43 17.66
CA SER A 159 15.78 23.32 19.05
C SER A 159 16.99 24.22 19.37
N LYS A 160 17.92 24.42 18.43
CA LYS A 160 19.02 25.39 18.57
C LYS A 160 18.51 26.83 18.62
N SER A 161 17.57 27.20 17.74
CA SER A 161 16.97 28.55 17.72
C SER A 161 16.21 28.88 19.01
N GLN A 162 15.63 27.89 19.68
CA GLN A 162 14.96 28.07 20.97
C GLN A 162 15.95 28.27 22.13
N LYS A 163 17.14 27.63 22.10
CA LYS A 163 18.19 27.83 23.10
C LYS A 163 18.90 29.17 23.00
N GLU A 164 18.99 29.75 21.79
CA GLU A 164 19.63 31.05 21.57
C GLU A 164 18.74 32.25 21.95
N LYS A 165 17.44 32.01 22.21
CA LYS A 165 16.45 33.05 22.58
C LYS A 165 16.06 33.04 24.06
N ALA A 166 16.64 32.15 24.87
CA ALA A 166 16.43 32.04 26.31
C ALA A 166 17.67 32.58 27.05
#